data_AF-X1J2Y0-F1
#
_entry.id   AF-X1J2Y0-F1
#
_cell.length_a   1.000
_cell.length_b   1.000
_cell.length_c   1.000
_cell.angle_alpha   90.00
_cell.angle_beta   90.00
_cell.angle_gamma   90.00
#
_symmetry.space_group_name_H-M   'P 1'
#
loop_
_entity.id
_entity.type
_entity.pdbx_description
1 polymer ?
#
loop_
_entity_poly.entity_id
_entity_poly.type
_entity_poly.pdbx_seq_one_letter_code
_entity_poly.pdbx_strand_id
1 'polypeptide(L)'
;NVIIGLHEVIGHGSGKVSPRLTKDPSDYLQEYYNTLEEARADLMAYWNFFDPKLFELGILPNEDAAKAGYISSAMGDLTMLRRIKKGNRVEDDHMRASHLIQTYLEKKTQAVETVKKNGKTYRRVIDFDLFRQGVGELLAEIMRIKAEGDFEAAKKLVNTYAIKIDPSLRDEVIERCRQIRYPDFVAFVVPELALVKDREGKTVDVEISYPMDLAVQQLKWAGKKIHKQ
;
A
#
# COMPACT_ATOMS: atom_id res chain seq x y z
N ASN A 1 2.16 -8.29 -10.07
CA ASN A 1 1.93 -7.13 -9.20
C ASN A 1 3.29 -6.50 -8.89
N VAL A 2 3.83 -5.71 -9.83
CA VAL A 2 5.25 -5.27 -9.82
C VAL A 2 5.57 -4.41 -8.61
N ILE A 3 4.65 -3.53 -8.20
CA ILE A 3 4.84 -2.66 -7.04
C ILE A 3 5.14 -3.44 -5.76
N ILE A 4 4.37 -4.50 -5.47
CA ILE A 4 4.57 -5.32 -4.27
C ILE A 4 5.95 -5.98 -4.32
N GLY A 5 6.33 -6.58 -5.46
CA GLY A 5 7.64 -7.20 -5.59
C GLY A 5 8.79 -6.21 -5.35
N LEU A 6 8.68 -4.99 -5.89
CA LEU A 6 9.70 -3.96 -5.68
C LEU A 6 9.69 -3.43 -4.23
N HIS A 7 8.52 -3.16 -3.67
CA HIS A 7 8.34 -2.68 -2.29
C HIS A 7 8.95 -3.68 -1.29
N GLU A 8 8.57 -4.95 -1.37
CA GLU A 8 8.97 -5.97 -0.40
C GLU A 8 10.46 -6.32 -0.51
N VAL A 9 10.97 -6.47 -1.75
CA VAL A 9 12.32 -6.99 -1.95
C VAL A 9 13.36 -5.88 -1.95
N ILE A 10 13.21 -4.88 -2.82
CA ILE A 10 14.22 -3.81 -2.96
C ILE A 10 13.83 -2.54 -2.18
N GLY A 11 12.57 -2.37 -1.79
CA GLY A 11 12.13 -1.33 -0.88
C GLY A 11 12.65 -1.61 0.51
N HIS A 12 12.04 -2.52 1.26
CA HIS A 12 12.49 -2.88 2.62
C HIS A 12 13.94 -3.37 2.67
N GLY A 13 14.39 -4.15 1.68
CA GLY A 13 15.75 -4.69 1.63
C GLY A 13 16.86 -3.67 1.34
N SER A 14 16.55 -2.41 1.03
CA SER A 14 17.53 -1.38 0.70
C SER A 14 17.80 -0.38 1.83
N GLY A 15 18.88 0.37 1.66
CA GLY A 15 19.31 1.41 2.59
C GLY A 15 20.29 0.89 3.64
N LYS A 16 21.10 1.79 4.19
CA LYS A 16 22.02 1.49 5.29
C LYS A 16 21.98 2.64 6.29
N VAL A 17 21.93 2.29 7.57
CA VAL A 17 21.91 3.27 8.65
C VAL A 17 23.31 3.82 8.92
N SER A 18 23.36 5.01 9.52
CA SER A 18 24.62 5.60 9.95
C SER A 18 25.27 4.74 11.04
N PRO A 19 26.59 4.51 11.00
CA PRO A 19 27.32 3.84 12.08
C PRO A 19 27.22 4.53 13.45
N ARG A 20 26.69 5.76 13.49
CA ARG A 20 26.44 6.53 14.71
C ARG A 20 25.21 6.05 15.48
N LEU A 21 24.27 5.38 14.83
CA LEU A 21 23.13 4.78 15.52
C LEU A 21 23.61 3.55 16.30
N THR A 22 23.29 3.52 17.58
CA THR A 22 23.66 2.42 18.49
C THR A 22 22.53 1.42 18.70
N LYS A 23 21.34 1.72 18.14
CA LYS A 23 20.14 0.91 18.19
C LYS A 23 19.46 0.85 16.82
N ASP A 24 18.37 0.10 16.72
CA ASP A 24 17.55 0.06 15.51
C ASP A 24 16.93 1.45 15.25
N PRO A 25 16.77 1.91 14.00
CA PRO A 25 16.13 3.20 13.71
C PRO A 25 14.74 3.35 14.32
N SER A 26 14.01 2.26 14.54
CA SER A 26 12.70 2.30 15.22
C SER A 26 12.78 2.84 16.65
N ASP A 27 13.88 2.63 17.37
CA ASP A 27 14.10 3.21 18.71
C ASP A 27 14.19 4.74 18.68
N TYR A 28 14.71 5.29 17.57
CA TYR A 28 14.88 6.74 17.42
C TYR A 28 13.63 7.40 16.84
N LEU A 29 12.99 6.76 15.87
CA LEU A 29 11.85 7.31 15.13
C LEU A 29 10.49 7.02 15.78
N GLN A 30 10.42 6.05 16.69
CA GLN A 30 9.27 5.73 17.52
C GLN A 30 7.97 5.59 16.69
N GLU A 31 6.93 6.35 17.02
CA GLU A 31 5.61 6.25 16.37
C GLU A 31 5.61 6.62 14.88
N TYR A 32 6.67 7.22 14.37
CA TYR A 32 6.80 7.59 12.96
C TYR A 32 7.52 6.51 12.13
N TYR A 33 8.17 5.54 12.77
CA TYR A 33 9.04 4.58 12.08
C TYR A 33 8.30 3.81 10.98
N ASN A 34 7.20 3.13 11.34
CA ASN A 34 6.46 2.28 10.40
C ASN A 34 5.92 3.08 9.21
N THR A 35 5.25 4.20 9.46
CA THR A 35 4.75 5.09 8.40
C THR A 35 5.88 5.50 7.43
N LEU A 36 7.07 5.83 7.94
CA LEU A 36 8.20 6.23 7.09
C LEU A 36 8.84 5.05 6.37
N GLU A 37 8.93 3.88 7.01
CA GLU A 37 9.52 2.69 6.39
C GLU A 37 8.66 2.18 5.22
N GLU A 38 7.34 2.18 5.39
CA GLU A 38 6.38 1.89 4.33
C GLU A 38 6.48 2.91 3.19
N ALA A 39 6.52 4.20 3.52
CA ALA A 39 6.64 5.26 2.50
C ALA A 39 7.95 5.13 1.72
N ARG A 40 9.05 4.79 2.39
CA ARG A 40 10.35 4.57 1.77
C ARG A 40 10.32 3.39 0.80
N ALA A 41 9.70 2.28 1.18
CA ALA A 41 9.58 1.09 0.35
C ALA A 41 8.71 1.36 -0.90
N ASP A 42 7.57 2.05 -0.72
CA ASP A 42 6.72 2.52 -1.83
C ASP A 42 7.48 3.46 -2.79
N LEU A 43 8.20 4.44 -2.25
CA LEU A 43 8.99 5.38 -3.06
C LEU A 43 10.12 4.69 -3.82
N MET A 44 10.74 3.66 -3.23
CA MET A 44 11.72 2.84 -3.94
C MET A 44 11.06 2.10 -5.12
N ALA A 45 9.87 1.54 -4.94
CA ALA A 45 9.12 0.94 -6.05
C ALA A 45 8.79 1.98 -7.13
N TYR A 46 8.23 3.14 -6.74
CA TYR A 46 7.88 4.22 -7.67
C TYR A 46 9.08 4.77 -8.44
N TRP A 47 10.23 4.91 -7.80
CA TRP A 47 11.46 5.37 -8.46
C TRP A 47 11.91 4.39 -9.56
N ASN A 48 11.85 3.09 -9.26
CA ASN A 48 12.34 2.04 -10.16
C ASN A 48 11.36 1.68 -11.28
N PHE A 49 10.10 2.13 -11.27
CA PHE A 49 9.17 1.87 -12.39
C PHE A 49 9.71 2.28 -13.77
N PHE A 50 10.61 3.27 -13.81
CA PHE A 50 11.24 3.77 -15.03
C PHE A 50 12.69 3.29 -15.19
N ASP A 51 13.11 2.26 -14.45
CA ASP A 51 14.41 1.64 -14.64
C ASP A 51 14.41 0.79 -15.93
N PRO A 52 15.32 1.04 -16.89
CA PRO A 52 15.40 0.27 -18.13
C PRO A 52 15.51 -1.24 -17.93
N LYS A 53 16.07 -1.68 -16.80
CA LYS A 53 16.22 -3.09 -16.49
C LYS A 53 14.90 -3.80 -16.26
N LEU A 54 13.86 -3.10 -15.76
CA LEU A 54 12.54 -3.68 -15.62
C LEU A 54 11.90 -4.00 -16.98
N PHE A 55 12.22 -3.20 -18.01
CA PHE A 55 11.76 -3.45 -19.38
C PHE A 55 12.59 -4.57 -20.04
N GLU A 56 13.92 -4.53 -19.89
CA GLU A 56 14.82 -5.56 -20.41
C GLU A 56 14.48 -6.96 -19.89
N LEU A 57 14.11 -7.08 -18.61
CA LEU A 57 13.73 -8.33 -17.96
C LEU A 57 12.27 -8.72 -18.21
N GLY A 58 11.48 -7.93 -18.93
CA GLY A 58 10.07 -8.18 -19.18
C GLY A 58 9.16 -8.09 -17.94
N ILE A 59 9.63 -7.46 -16.86
CA ILE A 59 8.85 -7.23 -15.64
C ILE A 59 7.78 -6.17 -15.88
N LEU A 60 8.15 -5.11 -16.60
CA LEU A 60 7.22 -4.13 -17.15
C LEU A 60 7.25 -4.18 -18.67
N PRO A 61 6.09 -4.06 -19.35
CA PRO A 61 6.04 -4.15 -20.80
C PRO A 61 6.56 -2.89 -21.50
N ASN A 62 6.41 -1.71 -20.88
CA ASN A 62 6.80 -0.41 -21.43
C ASN A 62 6.60 0.71 -20.37
N GLU A 63 6.96 1.94 -20.73
CA GLU A 63 6.77 3.12 -19.88
C GLU A 63 5.30 3.44 -19.56
N ASP A 64 4.34 3.07 -20.41
CA ASP A 64 2.93 3.33 -20.11
C ASP A 64 2.46 2.50 -18.91
N ALA A 65 2.99 1.29 -18.73
CA ALA A 65 2.76 0.53 -17.51
C ALA A 65 3.38 1.19 -16.26
N ALA A 66 4.53 1.86 -16.39
CA ALA A 66 5.14 2.65 -15.31
C ALA A 66 4.26 3.85 -14.93
N LYS A 67 3.79 4.61 -15.94
CA LYS A 67 2.84 5.73 -15.75
C LYS A 67 1.53 5.27 -15.12
N ALA A 68 1.00 4.12 -15.54
CA ALA A 68 -0.19 3.54 -14.93
C ALA A 68 0.01 3.24 -13.44
N GLY A 69 1.22 2.86 -13.02
CA GLY A 69 1.58 2.70 -11.61
C GLY A 69 1.41 4.00 -10.80
N TYR A 70 1.89 5.13 -11.31
CA TYR A 70 1.73 6.45 -10.65
C TYR A 70 0.26 6.90 -10.61
N ILE A 71 -0.49 6.68 -11.69
CA ILE A 71 -1.93 6.97 -11.70
C ILE A 71 -2.66 6.10 -10.66
N SER A 72 -2.31 4.81 -10.59
CA SER A 72 -2.88 3.87 -9.64
C SER A 72 -2.58 4.27 -8.19
N SER A 73 -1.40 4.79 -7.88
CA SER A 73 -1.07 5.24 -6.52
C SER A 73 -1.88 6.49 -6.12
N ALA A 74 -2.04 7.45 -7.03
CA ALA A 74 -2.86 8.65 -6.80
C ALA A 74 -4.34 8.29 -6.58
N MET A 75 -4.87 7.35 -7.36
CA MET A 75 -6.20 6.79 -7.17
C MET A 75 -6.32 5.97 -5.87
N GLY A 76 -5.26 5.24 -5.51
CA GLY A 76 -5.17 4.46 -4.27
C GLY A 76 -5.40 5.34 -3.04
N ASP A 77 -4.68 6.46 -2.93
CA ASP A 77 -4.83 7.40 -1.82
C ASP A 77 -6.25 8.01 -1.75
N LEU A 78 -6.84 8.35 -2.89
CA LEU A 78 -8.22 8.86 -2.92
C LEU A 78 -9.21 7.79 -2.45
N THR A 79 -9.12 6.57 -2.99
CA THR A 79 -10.10 5.52 -2.74
C THR A 79 -9.95 4.89 -1.36
N MET A 80 -8.78 4.92 -0.74
CA MET A 80 -8.59 4.39 0.62
C MET A 80 -9.38 5.17 1.68
N LEU A 81 -9.75 6.43 1.41
CA LEU A 81 -10.58 7.25 2.32
C LEU A 81 -11.90 6.58 2.71
N ARG A 82 -12.43 5.67 1.87
CA ARG A 82 -13.62 4.86 2.18
C ARG A 82 -13.50 4.05 3.48
N ARG A 83 -12.27 3.68 3.87
CA ARG A 83 -11.96 2.88 5.07
C ARG A 83 -12.05 3.71 6.35
N ILE A 84 -12.00 5.04 6.26
CA ILE A 84 -12.02 5.95 7.41
C ILE A 84 -13.46 6.38 7.66
N LYS A 85 -14.20 5.68 8.53
CA LYS A 85 -15.66 5.90 8.65
C LYS A 85 -16.06 7.21 9.33
N LYS A 86 -15.17 7.80 10.13
CA LYS A 86 -15.40 9.04 10.90
C LYS A 86 -14.08 9.79 11.10
N GLY A 87 -14.17 11.05 11.52
CA GLY A 87 -13.02 11.85 11.95
C GLY A 87 -12.38 12.65 10.82
N ASN A 88 -11.09 12.90 10.90
CA ASN A 88 -10.31 13.64 9.89
C ASN A 88 -8.83 13.22 9.86
N ARG A 89 -8.55 11.99 10.31
CA ARG A 89 -7.19 11.48 10.50
C ARG A 89 -7.03 10.11 9.86
N VAL A 90 -5.86 9.88 9.28
CA VAL A 90 -5.37 8.55 8.90
C VAL A 90 -4.62 7.96 10.09
N GLU A 91 -4.92 6.71 10.44
CA GLU A 91 -4.33 6.04 11.62
C GLU A 91 -3.41 4.88 11.25
N ASP A 92 -3.79 4.08 10.25
CA ASP A 92 -3.02 2.96 9.71
C ASP A 92 -1.72 3.43 9.03
N ASP A 93 -0.60 2.78 9.33
CA ASP A 93 0.74 3.19 8.86
C ASP A 93 0.89 3.11 7.34
N HIS A 94 0.39 2.05 6.69
CA HIS A 94 0.43 1.93 5.22
C HIS A 94 -0.43 3.01 4.56
N MET A 95 -1.62 3.27 5.10
CA MET A 95 -2.47 4.36 4.62
C MET A 95 -1.79 5.72 4.81
N ARG A 96 -1.13 5.97 5.96
CA ARG A 96 -0.37 7.19 6.20
C ARG A 96 0.78 7.33 5.21
N ALA A 97 1.50 6.26 4.92
CA ALA A 97 2.60 6.24 3.96
C ALA A 97 2.13 6.64 2.55
N SER A 98 1.06 5.98 2.06
CA SER A 98 0.43 6.34 0.77
C SER A 98 -0.03 7.80 0.76
N HIS A 99 -0.67 8.26 1.83
CA HIS A 99 -1.17 9.63 1.93
C HIS A 99 -0.06 10.68 2.00
N LEU A 100 1.03 10.37 2.71
CA LEU A 100 2.23 11.19 2.81
C LEU A 100 2.79 11.47 1.41
N ILE A 101 3.02 10.42 0.63
CA ILE A 101 3.60 10.53 -0.71
C ILE A 101 2.71 11.38 -1.61
N GLN A 102 1.41 11.06 -1.68
CA GLN A 102 0.53 11.77 -2.60
C GLN A 102 0.30 13.24 -2.19
N THR A 103 0.19 13.52 -0.90
CA THR A 103 0.04 14.89 -0.40
C THR A 103 1.34 15.70 -0.57
N TYR A 104 2.51 15.06 -0.45
CA TYR A 104 3.79 15.69 -0.77
C TYR A 104 3.86 16.04 -2.25
N LEU A 105 3.52 15.10 -3.13
CA LEU A 105 3.53 15.31 -4.58
C LEU A 105 2.56 16.40 -5.03
N GLU A 106 1.39 16.49 -4.39
CA GLU A 106 0.39 17.53 -4.63
C GLU A 106 0.87 18.92 -4.15
N LYS A 107 1.35 19.02 -2.90
CA LYS A 107 1.65 20.32 -2.28
C LYS A 107 3.04 20.85 -2.57
N LYS A 108 4.03 19.98 -2.75
CA LYS A 108 5.45 20.37 -2.87
C LYS A 108 5.90 20.42 -4.32
N THR A 109 5.63 19.37 -5.10
CA THR A 109 6.08 19.28 -6.50
C THR A 109 5.01 19.68 -7.50
N GLN A 110 3.73 19.71 -7.09
CA GLN A 110 2.59 19.97 -7.96
C GLN A 110 2.45 18.97 -9.12
N ALA A 111 3.03 17.77 -8.98
CA ALA A 111 2.95 16.70 -9.97
C ALA A 111 1.57 16.02 -10.02
N VAL A 112 0.83 16.13 -8.91
CA VAL A 112 -0.53 15.63 -8.73
C VAL A 112 -1.44 16.80 -8.41
N GLU A 113 -2.63 16.82 -8.96
CA GLU A 113 -3.67 17.78 -8.59
C GLU A 113 -4.97 17.06 -8.22
N THR A 114 -5.78 17.76 -7.42
CA THR A 114 -7.14 17.38 -7.10
C THR A 114 -8.13 18.22 -7.92
N VAL A 115 -8.90 17.58 -8.81
CA VAL A 115 -9.90 18.24 -9.67
C VAL A 115 -11.31 17.78 -9.35
N LYS A 116 -12.28 18.68 -9.48
CA LYS A 116 -13.70 18.35 -9.32
C LYS A 116 -14.42 18.44 -10.65
N LYS A 117 -15.09 17.36 -11.04
CA LYS A 117 -15.88 17.27 -12.27
C LYS A 117 -17.24 16.66 -11.96
N ASN A 118 -18.32 17.37 -12.30
CA ASN A 118 -19.71 16.94 -12.07
C ASN A 118 -19.96 16.51 -10.61
N GLY A 119 -19.48 17.30 -9.66
CA GLY A 119 -19.62 17.03 -8.23
C GLY A 119 -18.71 15.93 -7.67
N LYS A 120 -17.91 15.26 -8.51
CA LYS A 120 -17.00 14.18 -8.10
C LYS A 120 -15.55 14.65 -8.13
N THR A 121 -14.78 14.31 -7.10
CA THR A 121 -13.37 14.64 -6.97
C THR A 121 -12.49 13.54 -7.59
N TYR A 122 -11.44 13.93 -8.29
CA TYR A 122 -10.46 13.06 -8.91
C TYR A 122 -9.07 13.55 -8.56
N ARG A 123 -8.13 12.61 -8.38
CA ARG A 123 -6.70 12.93 -8.38
C ARG A 123 -6.11 12.61 -9.73
N ARG A 124 -5.37 13.57 -10.29
CA ARG A 124 -4.77 13.48 -11.61
C ARG A 124 -3.27 13.72 -11.49
N VAL A 125 -2.48 12.79 -12.02
CA VAL A 125 -1.06 13.04 -12.31
C VAL A 125 -1.01 13.94 -13.53
N ILE A 126 -0.45 15.15 -13.39
CA ILE A 126 -0.38 16.14 -14.47
C ILE A 126 1.00 16.22 -15.10
N ASP A 127 2.03 15.81 -14.38
CA ASP A 127 3.41 15.78 -14.85
C ASP A 127 4.13 14.58 -14.24
N PHE A 128 4.53 13.63 -15.09
CA PHE A 128 5.18 12.39 -14.67
C PHE A 128 6.66 12.60 -14.32
N ASP A 129 7.31 13.59 -14.92
CA ASP A 129 8.72 13.90 -14.65
C ASP A 129 8.83 14.59 -13.30
N LEU A 130 7.95 15.57 -13.02
CA LEU A 130 7.84 16.18 -11.68
C LEU A 130 7.43 15.15 -10.63
N PHE A 131 6.58 14.18 -10.98
CA PHE A 131 6.24 13.09 -10.07
C PHE A 131 7.49 12.29 -9.71
N ARG A 132 8.26 11.86 -10.72
CA ARG A 132 9.49 11.09 -10.51
C ARG A 132 10.53 11.88 -9.73
N GLN A 133 10.68 13.18 -10.01
CA GLN A 133 11.53 14.08 -9.23
C GLN A 133 11.10 14.11 -7.76
N GLY A 134 9.82 14.35 -7.49
CA GLY A 134 9.28 14.38 -6.12
C GLY A 134 9.43 13.06 -5.38
N VAL A 135 9.28 11.94 -6.09
CA VAL A 135 9.57 10.60 -5.55
C VAL A 135 11.04 10.50 -5.12
N GLY A 136 11.98 10.91 -5.98
CA GLY A 136 13.41 10.87 -5.66
C GLY A 136 13.79 11.78 -4.48
N GLU A 137 13.28 13.01 -4.46
CA GLU A 137 13.50 13.97 -3.37
C GLU A 137 12.99 13.43 -2.03
N LEU A 138 11.76 12.92 -2.02
CA LEU A 138 11.15 12.39 -0.81
C LEU A 138 11.81 11.08 -0.36
N LEU A 139 12.19 10.20 -1.30
CA LEU A 139 12.92 8.97 -1.00
C LEU A 139 14.26 9.27 -0.31
N ALA A 140 15.01 10.24 -0.86
CA ALA A 140 16.28 10.66 -0.29
C ALA A 140 16.11 11.23 1.12
N GLU A 141 15.12 12.09 1.34
CA GLU A 141 14.88 12.68 2.66
C GLU A 141 14.41 11.64 3.69
N ILE A 142 13.48 10.75 3.33
CA ILE A 142 13.05 9.67 4.24
C ILE A 142 14.21 8.72 4.56
N MET A 143 15.05 8.40 3.56
CA MET A 143 16.25 7.60 3.80
C MET A 143 17.24 8.31 4.72
N ARG A 144 17.46 9.62 4.58
CA ARG A 144 18.30 10.40 5.49
C ARG A 144 17.74 10.35 6.92
N ILE A 145 16.45 10.63 7.08
CA ILE A 145 15.74 10.57 8.37
C ILE A 145 15.94 9.21 9.05
N LYS A 146 15.73 8.12 8.30
CA LYS A 146 15.96 6.74 8.79
C LYS A 146 17.42 6.50 9.16
N ALA A 147 18.36 6.89 8.30
CA ALA A 147 19.77 6.61 8.50
C ALA A 147 20.36 7.38 9.70
N GLU A 148 19.82 8.56 9.99
CA GLU A 148 20.30 9.45 11.06
C GLU A 148 19.47 9.37 12.34
N GLY A 149 18.34 8.66 12.34
CA GLY A 149 17.43 8.60 13.49
C GLY A 149 16.81 9.97 13.82
N ASP A 150 16.54 10.79 12.81
CA ASP A 150 16.10 12.18 12.95
C ASP A 150 14.60 12.27 13.30
N PHE A 151 14.29 12.11 14.58
CA PHE A 151 12.92 12.13 15.10
C PHE A 151 12.15 13.42 14.77
N GLU A 152 12.79 14.58 14.88
CA GLU A 152 12.11 15.86 14.67
C GLU A 152 11.76 16.07 13.18
N ALA A 153 12.64 15.67 12.27
CA ALA A 153 12.32 15.67 10.85
C ALA A 153 11.21 14.66 10.51
N ALA A 154 11.26 13.45 11.09
CA ALA A 154 10.21 12.44 10.94
C ALA A 154 8.84 12.98 11.37
N LYS A 155 8.78 13.52 12.59
CA LYS A 155 7.58 14.14 13.17
C LYS A 155 7.05 15.26 12.30
N LYS A 156 7.92 16.15 11.81
CA LYS A 156 7.53 17.26 10.95
C LYS A 156 6.94 16.76 9.63
N LEU A 157 7.58 15.78 8.99
CA LEU A 157 7.14 15.24 7.70
C LEU A 157 5.78 14.56 7.83
N VAL A 158 5.63 13.64 8.79
CA VAL A 158 4.39 12.88 8.99
C VAL A 158 3.23 13.80 9.39
N ASN A 159 3.43 14.74 10.33
CA ASN A 159 2.36 15.65 10.75
C ASN A 159 1.90 16.61 9.64
N THR A 160 2.80 16.92 8.69
CA THR A 160 2.49 17.82 7.58
C THR A 160 1.71 17.13 6.46
N TYR A 161 2.08 15.89 6.13
CA TYR A 161 1.64 15.24 4.90
C TYR A 161 0.81 13.96 5.09
N ALA A 162 0.92 13.26 6.22
CA ALA A 162 0.41 11.88 6.34
C ALA A 162 -0.90 11.73 7.12
N ILE A 163 -1.22 12.68 8.00
CA ILE A 163 -2.26 12.47 9.02
C ILE A 163 -3.61 13.07 8.63
N LYS A 164 -3.66 14.36 8.25
CA LYS A 164 -4.93 15.10 8.15
C LYS A 164 -5.57 14.92 6.78
N ILE A 165 -6.84 14.52 6.77
CA ILE A 165 -7.68 14.43 5.56
C ILE A 165 -8.82 15.43 5.61
N ASP A 166 -9.34 15.81 4.44
CA ASP A 166 -10.58 16.59 4.32
C ASP A 166 -11.81 15.68 4.57
N PRO A 167 -12.61 15.95 5.62
CA PRO A 167 -13.85 15.24 5.87
C PRO A 167 -14.82 15.22 4.70
N SER A 168 -14.97 16.33 3.97
CA SER A 168 -15.93 16.43 2.87
C SER A 168 -15.53 15.55 1.69
N LEU A 169 -14.24 15.52 1.34
CA LEU A 169 -13.73 14.59 0.34
C LEU A 169 -13.92 13.13 0.76
N ARG A 170 -13.63 12.81 2.01
CA ARG A 170 -13.78 11.44 2.52
C ARG A 170 -15.25 10.98 2.51
N ASP A 171 -16.18 11.84 2.91
CA ASP A 171 -17.61 11.54 2.88
C ASP A 171 -18.13 11.37 1.43
N GLU A 172 -17.62 12.18 0.49
CA GLU A 172 -17.88 12.01 -0.95
C GLU A 172 -17.40 10.63 -1.46
N VAL A 173 -16.18 10.22 -1.10
CA VAL A 173 -15.61 8.93 -1.50
C VAL A 173 -16.42 7.77 -0.90
N ILE A 174 -16.82 7.85 0.37
CA ILE A 174 -17.66 6.84 1.02
C ILE A 174 -18.97 6.67 0.25
N GLU A 175 -19.66 7.76 -0.08
CA GLU A 175 -20.94 7.70 -0.79
C GLU A 175 -20.78 7.11 -2.19
N ARG A 176 -19.73 7.50 -2.92
CA ARG A 176 -19.42 6.94 -4.25
C ARG A 176 -19.14 5.44 -4.20
N CYS A 177 -18.34 4.99 -3.23
CA CYS A 177 -18.05 3.56 -3.04
C CYS A 177 -19.31 2.78 -2.66
N ARG A 178 -20.19 3.36 -1.83
CA ARG A 178 -21.46 2.75 -1.42
C ARG A 178 -22.39 2.49 -2.61
N GLN A 179 -22.49 3.44 -3.54
CA GLN A 179 -23.35 3.33 -4.74
C GLN A 179 -22.99 2.14 -5.63
N ILE A 180 -21.72 1.74 -5.66
CA ILE A 180 -21.24 0.59 -6.44
C ILE A 180 -20.92 -0.64 -5.58
N ARG A 181 -21.29 -0.62 -4.29
CA ARG A 181 -21.01 -1.70 -3.31
C ARG A 181 -19.53 -2.09 -3.26
N TYR A 182 -18.64 -1.10 -3.39
CA TYR A 182 -17.19 -1.34 -3.34
C TYR A 182 -16.78 -1.69 -1.90
N PRO A 183 -16.12 -2.84 -1.68
CA PRO A 183 -15.81 -3.30 -0.33
C PRO A 183 -14.70 -2.47 0.33
N ASP A 184 -14.79 -2.33 1.65
CA ASP A 184 -13.72 -1.73 2.45
C ASP A 184 -12.53 -2.69 2.60
N PHE A 185 -12.85 -3.98 2.80
CA PHE A 185 -11.92 -5.07 3.04
C PHE A 185 -12.34 -6.30 2.24
N VAL A 186 -11.37 -7.14 1.91
CA VAL A 186 -11.59 -8.44 1.25
C VAL A 186 -11.22 -9.55 2.21
N ALA A 187 -11.96 -10.66 2.15
CA ALA A 187 -11.64 -11.89 2.84
C ALA A 187 -11.51 -13.02 1.82
N PHE A 188 -10.59 -13.94 2.06
CA PHE A 188 -10.36 -15.08 1.19
C PHE A 188 -10.84 -16.36 1.86
N VAL A 189 -11.52 -17.21 1.09
CA VAL A 189 -11.82 -18.58 1.49
C VAL A 189 -10.63 -19.44 1.10
N VAL A 190 -10.00 -20.09 2.07
CA VAL A 190 -8.79 -20.90 1.84
C VAL A 190 -9.18 -22.22 1.16
N PRO A 191 -8.41 -22.75 0.20
CA PRO A 191 -8.66 -24.08 -0.34
C PRO A 191 -8.59 -25.16 0.74
N GLU A 192 -9.33 -26.26 0.55
CA GLU A 192 -9.23 -27.43 1.42
C GLU A 192 -8.33 -28.48 0.78
N LEU A 193 -7.48 -29.11 1.60
CA LEU A 193 -6.62 -30.22 1.21
C LEU A 193 -7.12 -31.51 1.85
N ALA A 194 -7.31 -32.55 1.05
CA ALA A 194 -7.71 -33.88 1.50
C ALA A 194 -6.67 -34.92 1.09
N LEU A 195 -6.22 -35.73 2.05
CA LEU A 195 -5.32 -36.84 1.76
C LEU A 195 -6.07 -37.96 1.04
N VAL A 196 -5.58 -38.36 -0.14
CA VAL A 196 -6.03 -39.56 -0.82
C VAL A 196 -5.18 -40.73 -0.34
N LYS A 197 -5.83 -41.78 0.14
CA LYS A 197 -5.17 -42.98 0.66
C LYS A 197 -5.50 -44.20 -0.18
N ASP A 198 -4.52 -45.06 -0.39
CA ASP A 198 -4.73 -46.37 -1.01
C ASP A 198 -5.40 -47.36 -0.03
N ARG A 199 -5.57 -48.61 -0.49
CA ARG A 199 -6.21 -49.69 0.29
C ARG A 199 -5.40 -50.08 1.53
N GLU A 200 -4.11 -49.80 1.56
CA GLU A 200 -3.20 -50.07 2.69
C GLU A 200 -3.14 -48.88 3.66
N GLY A 201 -3.87 -47.80 3.36
CA GLY A 201 -3.91 -46.59 4.17
C GLY A 201 -2.73 -45.64 3.95
N LYS A 202 -1.88 -45.90 2.96
CA LYS A 202 -0.76 -45.04 2.59
C LYS A 202 -1.26 -43.86 1.77
N THR A 203 -0.79 -42.65 2.08
CA THR A 203 -1.08 -41.45 1.28
C THR A 203 -0.45 -41.60 -0.10
N VAL A 204 -1.27 -41.47 -1.14
CA VAL A 204 -0.85 -41.57 -2.54
C VAL A 204 -1.06 -40.27 -3.32
N ASP A 205 -1.92 -39.38 -2.82
CA ASP A 205 -2.17 -38.07 -3.42
C ASP A 205 -2.72 -37.08 -2.39
N VAL A 206 -2.80 -35.81 -2.77
CA VAL A 206 -3.48 -34.74 -2.03
C VAL A 206 -4.42 -34.01 -2.98
N GLU A 207 -5.72 -34.16 -2.74
CA GLU A 207 -6.74 -33.43 -3.49
C GLU A 207 -6.93 -32.02 -2.92
N ILE A 208 -7.12 -31.05 -3.81
CA ILE A 208 -7.47 -29.67 -3.48
C ILE A 208 -8.92 -29.38 -3.90
N SER A 209 -9.67 -28.71 -3.03
CA SER A 209 -11.02 -28.23 -3.34
C SER A 209 -11.21 -26.77 -2.93
N TYR A 210 -12.15 -26.10 -3.60
CA TYR A 210 -12.43 -24.67 -3.42
C TYR A 210 -13.88 -24.49 -2.98
N PRO A 211 -14.17 -24.56 -1.68
CA PRO A 211 -15.55 -24.53 -1.20
C PRO A 211 -16.24 -23.18 -1.41
N MET A 212 -15.48 -22.10 -1.57
CA MET A 212 -15.96 -20.74 -1.88
C MET A 212 -17.05 -20.19 -0.93
N ASP A 213 -17.14 -20.74 0.28
CA ASP A 213 -18.10 -20.32 1.31
C ASP A 213 -17.36 -20.04 2.63
N LEU A 214 -17.30 -18.76 2.98
CA LEU A 214 -16.62 -18.29 4.18
C LEU A 214 -17.34 -18.77 5.45
N ALA A 215 -18.67 -18.76 5.47
CA ALA A 215 -19.43 -19.14 6.66
C ALA A 215 -19.23 -20.63 6.97
N VAL A 216 -19.33 -21.48 5.94
CA VAL A 216 -19.07 -22.92 6.06
C VAL A 216 -17.63 -23.19 6.52
N GLN A 217 -16.65 -22.52 5.92
CA GLN A 217 -15.24 -22.69 6.30
C GLN A 217 -15.00 -22.29 7.77
N GLN A 218 -15.50 -21.14 8.20
CA GLN A 218 -15.32 -20.66 9.57
C GLN A 218 -16.03 -21.56 10.59
N LEU A 219 -17.24 -22.03 10.28
CA LEU A 219 -17.98 -22.97 11.15
C LEU A 219 -17.25 -24.31 11.29
N LYS A 220 -16.69 -24.83 10.19
CA LYS A 220 -15.89 -26.06 10.18
C LYS A 220 -14.63 -25.91 11.03
N TRP A 221 -13.88 -24.81 10.89
CA TRP A 221 -12.68 -24.53 11.69
C TRP A 221 -12.97 -24.28 13.17
N ALA A 222 -14.13 -23.71 13.48
CA ALA A 222 -14.61 -23.57 14.85
C ALA A 222 -15.05 -24.91 15.50
N GLY A 223 -14.92 -26.04 14.80
CA GLY A 223 -15.25 -27.37 15.31
C GLY A 223 -16.75 -27.69 15.31
N LYS A 224 -17.61 -26.85 14.68
CA LYS A 224 -19.03 -27.18 14.54
C LYS A 224 -19.21 -28.21 13.42
N LYS A 225 -19.88 -29.32 13.74
CA LYS A 225 -20.35 -30.27 12.73
C LYS A 225 -21.48 -29.60 11.94
N ILE A 226 -21.18 -29.23 10.70
CA ILE A 226 -22.20 -28.77 9.76
C ILE A 226 -22.93 -30.02 9.28
N HIS A 227 -24.11 -30.28 9.84
CA HIS A 227 -25.00 -31.30 9.30
C HIS A 227 -25.55 -30.77 7.98
N LYS A 228 -25.12 -31.35 6.85
CA LYS A 228 -25.80 -31.15 5.57
C LYS A 228 -27.24 -31.69 5.73
N GLN A 229 -28.24 -30.82 5.52
CA GLN A 229 -29.62 -31.24 5.28
C GLN A 229 -29.73 -31.87 3.89
#